data_AF-A0AAW8AQR8-F1
#
_entry.id   AF-A0AAW8AQR8-F1
#
_cell.length_a   1.000
_cell.length_b   1.000
_cell.length_c   1.000
_cell.angle_alpha   90.00
_cell.angle_beta   90.00
_cell.angle_gamma   90.00
#
_symmetry.space_group_name_H-M   'P 1'
#
loop_
_entity.id
_entity.type
_entity.pdbx_description
1 polymer ?
#
loop_
_entity_poly.entity_id
_entity_poly.type
_entity_poly.pdbx_seq_one_letter_code
_entity_poly.pdbx_strand_id
1 'polypeptide(L)'
;GPCNFCGFCSGYVCYMYSKASPNVNILPALRQVPNFELRPNSHVLKVNLDSTKSKATGVTYVDAQGRECEQPADLVILGAFQFHNVRLMLLS
;
A
#
# COMPACT_ATOMS: atom_id res chain seq x y z
N GLY A 1 4.62 -0.27 25.08
CA GLY A 1 4.36 -0.46 26.53
C GLY A 1 2.87 -0.57 26.77
N PRO A 2 2.38 -0.56 28.02
CA PRO A 2 0.94 -0.47 28.28
C PRO A 2 0.36 0.88 27.79
N CYS A 3 -0.95 0.95 27.60
CA CYS A 3 -1.64 2.21 27.32
C CYS A 3 -1.60 3.12 28.55
N ASN A 4 -1.31 4.41 28.36
CA ASN A 4 -1.34 5.43 29.41
C ASN A 4 -2.53 6.39 29.30
N PHE A 5 -3.52 6.07 28.45
CA PHE A 5 -4.75 6.84 28.27
C PHE A 5 -4.56 8.32 27.89
N CYS A 6 -3.52 8.64 27.09
CA CYS A 6 -3.22 10.02 26.68
C CYS A 6 -4.26 10.68 25.74
N GLY A 7 -5.27 9.95 25.24
CA GLY A 7 -6.38 10.53 24.47
C GLY A 7 -6.12 10.82 22.98
N PHE A 8 -4.88 10.74 22.50
CA PHE A 8 -4.52 11.07 21.10
C PHE A 8 -4.77 9.94 20.09
N CYS A 9 -5.46 8.87 20.47
CA CYS A 9 -5.65 7.69 19.62
C CYS A 9 -6.43 8.00 18.33
N SER A 10 -7.34 8.97 18.35
CA SER A 10 -8.12 9.37 17.19
C SER A 10 -7.32 10.35 16.32
N GLY A 11 -6.86 9.89 15.17
CA GLY A 11 -6.14 10.70 14.17
C GLY A 11 -4.61 10.66 14.25
N TYR A 12 -4.03 10.17 15.35
CA TYR A 12 -2.57 10.13 15.52
C TYR A 12 -2.03 8.72 15.75
N VAL A 13 -0.73 8.58 15.49
CA VAL A 13 0.02 7.37 15.83
C VAL A 13 0.26 7.28 17.34
N CYS A 14 0.31 6.07 17.88
CA CYS A 14 0.62 5.88 19.29
C CYS A 14 2.14 5.91 19.50
N TYR A 15 2.63 6.95 20.18
CA TYR A 15 4.06 7.09 20.51
C TYR A 15 4.56 6.03 21.52
N MET A 16 3.64 5.39 22.25
CA MET A 16 3.95 4.31 23.21
C MET A 16 3.95 2.91 22.58
N TYR A 17 3.63 2.80 21.29
CA TYR A 17 3.43 1.53 20.58
C TYR A 17 2.35 0.63 21.20
N SER A 18 1.42 1.21 21.96
CA SER A 18 0.37 0.48 22.67
C SER A 18 -0.91 0.29 21.84
N LYS A 19 -1.09 1.09 20.78
CA LYS A 19 -2.20 0.97 19.82
C LYS A 19 -1.79 0.07 18.67
N ALA A 20 -2.63 -0.91 18.34
CA ALA A 20 -2.40 -1.78 17.20
C ALA A 20 -2.50 -1.01 15.87
N SER A 21 -1.56 -1.28 14.97
CA SER A 21 -1.57 -0.77 13.61
C SER A 21 -0.61 -1.57 12.71
N PRO A 22 -0.82 -1.63 11.39
CA PRO A 22 0.04 -2.40 10.50
C PRO A 22 1.53 -2.02 10.58
N ASN A 23 1.85 -0.75 10.81
CA ASN A 23 3.22 -0.28 10.97
C ASN A 23 3.92 -0.79 12.23
N VAL A 24 3.16 -1.10 13.30
CA VAL A 24 3.70 -1.63 14.56
C VAL A 24 3.65 -3.15 14.58
N ASN A 25 2.60 -3.77 14.05
CA ASN A 25 2.35 -5.20 14.21
C ASN A 25 2.74 -6.04 12.99
N ILE A 26 2.70 -5.49 11.77
CA ILE A 26 2.86 -6.26 10.53
C ILE A 26 4.17 -5.92 9.82
N LEU A 27 4.48 -4.64 9.63
CA LEU A 27 5.69 -4.22 8.92
C LEU A 27 6.99 -4.75 9.54
N PRO A 28 7.18 -4.83 10.88
CA PRO A 28 8.40 -5.40 11.45
C PRO A 28 8.59 -6.88 11.09
N ALA A 29 7.51 -7.66 11.01
CA ALA A 29 7.57 -9.07 10.60
C ALA A 29 7.87 -9.19 9.11
N LEU A 30 7.20 -8.39 8.26
CA LEU A 30 7.42 -8.43 6.81
C LEU A 30 8.81 -7.94 6.39
N ARG A 31 9.42 -6.99 7.12
CA ARG A 31 10.79 -6.51 6.84
C ARG A 31 11.86 -7.60 6.95
N GLN A 32 11.57 -8.69 7.64
CA GLN A 32 12.50 -9.83 7.77
C GLN A 32 12.36 -10.82 6.60
N VAL A 33 11.31 -10.68 5.79
CA VAL A 33 11.01 -11.59 4.69
C VAL A 33 11.85 -11.18 3.47
N PRO A 34 12.71 -12.07 2.93
CA PRO A 34 13.71 -11.69 1.92
C PRO A 34 13.12 -11.28 0.57
N ASN A 35 11.90 -11.73 0.27
CA ASN A 35 11.17 -11.41 -0.97
C ASN A 35 10.09 -10.34 -0.78
N PHE A 36 10.11 -9.61 0.33
CA PHE A 36 9.20 -8.50 0.58
C PHE A 36 9.89 -7.15 0.35
N GLU A 37 9.20 -6.25 -0.34
CA GLU A 37 9.64 -4.87 -0.53
C GLU A 37 8.52 -3.89 -0.19
N LEU A 38 8.83 -2.90 0.64
CA LEU A 38 7.97 -1.74 0.87
C LEU A 38 8.54 -0.54 0.11
N ARG A 39 7.84 -0.09 -0.92
CA ARG A 39 8.20 1.12 -1.68
C ARG A 39 7.34 2.32 -1.27
N PRO A 40 7.81 3.19 -0.38
CA PRO A 40 7.11 4.44 -0.09
C PRO A 40 7.14 5.37 -1.31
N ASN A 41 6.27 6.39 -1.32
CA ASN A 41 6.21 7.41 -2.38
C ASN A 41 6.05 6.80 -3.79
N SER A 42 5.25 5.74 -3.90
CA SER A 42 4.92 5.07 -5.16
C SER A 42 3.41 5.13 -5.37
N HIS A 43 2.94 6.16 -6.07
CA HIS A 43 1.50 6.39 -6.27
C HIS A 43 1.00 5.67 -7.52
N VAL A 44 0.25 4.59 -7.34
CA VAL A 44 -0.32 3.81 -8.46
C VAL A 44 -1.37 4.63 -9.20
N LEU A 45 -1.16 4.79 -10.51
CA LEU A 45 -2.06 5.52 -11.41
C LEU A 45 -3.15 4.61 -11.98
N LYS A 46 -2.77 3.40 -12.39
CA LYS A 46 -3.64 2.38 -13.01
C LYS A 46 -3.09 0.97 -12.80
N VAL A 47 -3.97 -0.01 -12.90
CA VAL A 47 -3.62 -1.43 -13.07
C VAL A 47 -3.41 -1.68 -14.56
N ASN A 48 -2.33 -2.36 -14.91
CA ASN A 48 -2.08 -2.75 -16.30
C ASN A 48 -2.80 -4.06 -16.57
N LEU A 49 -3.49 -4.14 -17.71
CA LEU A 49 -4.18 -5.34 -18.16
C LEU A 49 -3.52 -5.89 -19.43
N ASP A 50 -3.76 -7.17 -19.69
CA ASP A 50 -3.46 -7.78 -20.98
C ASP A 50 -4.29 -7.17 -22.13
N SER A 51 -3.97 -7.55 -23.37
CA SER A 51 -4.66 -7.02 -24.56
C SER A 51 -6.15 -7.34 -24.60
N THR A 52 -6.58 -8.42 -23.94
CA THR A 52 -7.97 -8.83 -23.80
C THR A 52 -8.70 -8.16 -22.63
N LYS A 53 -7.99 -7.39 -21.79
CA LYS A 53 -8.49 -6.73 -20.58
C LYS A 53 -9.10 -7.70 -19.56
N SER A 54 -8.69 -8.97 -19.61
CA SER A 54 -9.21 -10.03 -18.74
C SER A 54 -8.28 -10.34 -17.57
N LYS A 55 -6.99 -9.97 -17.67
CA LYS A 55 -5.98 -10.29 -16.67
C LYS A 55 -5.12 -9.08 -16.34
N ALA A 56 -4.90 -8.84 -15.05
CA ALA A 56 -3.91 -7.87 -14.59
C ALA A 56 -2.48 -8.39 -14.83
N THR A 57 -1.60 -7.53 -15.32
CA THR A 57 -0.20 -7.83 -15.67
C THR A 57 0.80 -6.98 -14.87
N GLY A 58 0.32 -6.03 -14.07
CA GLY A 58 1.15 -5.14 -13.26
C GLY A 58 0.44 -3.85 -12.90
N VAL A 59 1.23 -2.84 -12.54
CA VAL A 59 0.75 -1.49 -12.25
C VAL A 59 1.68 -0.44 -12.86
N THR A 60 1.12 0.69 -13.27
CA THR A 60 1.88 1.91 -13.55
C THR A 60 1.74 2.85 -12.37
N TYR A 61 2.86 3.35 -11.84
CA TYR A 61 2.89 4.26 -10.70
C TYR A 61 3.84 5.43 -10.94
N VAL A 62 3.64 6.52 -10.19
CA VAL A 62 4.58 7.64 -10.14
C VAL A 62 5.46 7.50 -8.91
N ASP A 63 6.77 7.59 -9.10
CA ASP A 63 7.77 7.51 -8.02
C ASP A 63 7.99 8.86 -7.30
N ALA A 64 8.89 8.87 -6.32
CA ALA A 64 9.23 10.06 -5.55
C ALA A 64 9.82 11.21 -6.39
N GLN A 65 10.33 10.92 -7.59
CA GLN A 65 10.92 11.87 -8.52
C GLN A 65 9.90 12.35 -9.57
N GLY A 66 8.64 11.90 -9.50
CA GLY A 66 7.61 12.26 -10.47
C GLY A 66 7.69 11.47 -11.77
N ARG A 67 8.46 10.38 -11.83
CA ARG A 67 8.62 9.56 -13.04
C ARG A 67 7.56 8.46 -13.06
N GLU A 68 6.99 8.20 -14.23
CA GLU A 68 6.16 7.02 -14.43
C GLU A 68 7.03 5.77 -14.52
N CYS A 69 6.64 4.75 -13.75
CA CYS A 69 7.31 3.46 -13.66
C CYS A 69 6.29 2.34 -13.80
N GLU A 70 6.69 1.26 -14.47
CA GLU A 70 5.91 0.04 -14.56
C GLU A 70 6.47 -1.01 -13.60
N GLN A 71 5.59 -1.66 -12.84
CA GLN A 71 5.92 -2.83 -12.03
C GLN A 71 5.09 -4.03 -12.53
N PRO A 72 5.72 -5.02 -13.18
CA PRO A 72 5.03 -6.24 -13.59
C PRO A 72 4.61 -7.07 -12.38
N ALA A 73 3.47 -7.76 -12.49
CA ALA A 73 2.97 -8.67 -11.47
C ALA A 73 2.01 -9.70 -12.07
N ASP A 74 2.08 -10.94 -11.58
CA ASP A 74 1.10 -12.00 -11.93
C ASP A 74 -0.22 -11.87 -11.16
N LEU A 75 -0.19 -11.20 -10.00
CA LEU A 75 -1.34 -10.94 -9.14
C LEU A 75 -1.26 -9.51 -8.59
N VAL A 76 -2.37 -8.78 -8.64
CA VAL A 76 -2.50 -7.44 -8.09
C VAL A 76 -3.60 -7.44 -7.03
N ILE A 77 -3.27 -6.99 -5.81
CA ILE A 77 -4.21 -6.87 -4.69
C ILE A 77 -4.45 -5.38 -4.41
N LEU A 78 -5.70 -4.93 -4.50
CA LEU A 78 -6.06 -3.53 -4.27
C LEU A 78 -6.35 -3.25 -2.79
N GLY A 79 -5.40 -2.60 -2.11
CA GLY A 79 -5.50 -2.17 -0.71
C GLY A 79 -5.47 -0.65 -0.52
N ALA A 80 -5.92 0.14 -1.51
CA ALA A 80 -5.71 1.60 -1.56
C ALA A 80 -6.77 2.43 -0.82
N PHE A 81 -7.62 1.83 0.02
CA PHE A 81 -8.84 2.42 0.61
C PHE A 81 -9.98 2.60 -0.41
N GLN A 82 -11.22 2.63 0.09
CA GLN A 82 -12.44 2.40 -0.71
C GLN A 82 -12.52 3.25 -1.99
N PHE A 83 -12.23 4.55 -1.90
CA PHE A 83 -12.39 5.46 -3.02
C PHE A 83 -11.31 5.26 -4.09
N HIS A 84 -10.07 5.00 -3.68
CA HIS A 84 -8.99 4.75 -4.63
C HIS A 84 -9.11 3.37 -5.26
N ASN A 85 -9.60 2.36 -4.53
CA ASN A 85 -9.90 1.05 -5.13
C ASN A 85 -10.92 1.21 -6.26
N VAL A 86 -12.05 1.90 -6.02
CA VAL A 86 -13.07 2.13 -7.06
C VAL A 86 -12.50 2.95 -8.22
N ARG A 87 -11.75 4.01 -7.95
CA ARG A 87 -11.07 4.79 -8.99
C ARG A 87 -10.18 3.91 -9.87
N LEU A 88 -9.34 3.06 -9.27
CA LEU A 88 -8.44 2.17 -10.01
C LEU A 88 -9.21 1.15 -10.85
N MET A 89 -10.29 0.58 -10.31
CA MET A 89 -11.13 -0.39 -11.03
C MET A 89 -11.93 0.22 -12.19
N LEU A 90 -12.26 1.51 -12.15
CA LEU A 90 -12.98 2.18 -13.24
C LEU A 90 -12.04 2.75 -14.32
N LEU A 91 -10.79 3.04 -13.98
CA LEU A 91 -9.79 3.58 -14.91
C LEU A 91 -9.04 2.51 -15.71
N SER A 92 -8.90 1.32 -15.12
CA SER A 92 -8.06 0.23 -15.64
C SER A 92 -8.89 -0.76 -16.43
#